data_AF-A0A953EU98-F1
#
_entry.id   AF-A0A953EU98-F1
#
_cell.length_a   1.000
_cell.length_b   1.000
_cell.length_c   1.000
_cell.angle_alpha   90.00
_cell.angle_beta   90.00
_cell.angle_gamma   90.00
#
_symmetry.space_group_name_H-M   'P 1'
#
loop_
_entity.id
_entity.type
_entity.pdbx_description
1 polymer ?
#
loop_
_entity_poly.entity_id
_entity_poly.type
_entity_poly.pdbx_seq_one_letter_code
_entity_poly.pdbx_strand_id
1 'polypeptide(L)'
;MADNNDRTAEIKAIVEAYMERHTAGDVDGIIDLFAVDAVAYDPVDADPHLGHEGLRSFFGGTHEMVDSLTLTATGPIRVTGDFAAFPMTARTVMGEMALEIDIIDVMTFGPDGKITEMKAYWNMADARTGSA
;
A
#
# COMPACT_ATOMS: atom_id res chain seq x y z
N MET A 1 -16.46 10.35 21.54
CA MET A 1 -16.20 8.90 21.43
C MET A 1 -16.77 8.31 20.14
N ALA A 2 -17.98 8.67 19.69
CA ALA A 2 -18.50 8.24 18.39
C ALA A 2 -17.62 8.67 17.20
N ASP A 3 -17.16 9.93 17.20
CA ASP A 3 -16.27 10.54 16.20
C ASP A 3 -14.96 9.74 15.94
N ASN A 4 -14.40 9.13 16.99
CA ASN A 4 -13.15 8.38 16.87
C ASN A 4 -13.36 6.97 16.26
N ASN A 5 -14.55 6.39 16.41
CA ASN A 5 -14.88 5.09 15.83
C ASN A 5 -15.20 5.21 14.34
N ASP A 6 -15.88 6.28 13.94
CA ASP A 6 -16.21 6.55 12.53
C ASP A 6 -14.94 6.81 11.72
N ARG A 7 -14.03 7.65 12.24
CA ARG A 7 -12.71 7.87 11.64
C ARG A 7 -11.87 6.60 11.53
N THR A 8 -11.90 5.77 12.58
CA THR A 8 -11.22 4.47 12.58
C THR A 8 -11.77 3.55 11.48
N ALA A 9 -13.09 3.51 11.30
CA ALA A 9 -13.72 2.69 10.27
C ALA A 9 -13.42 3.22 8.86
N GLU A 10 -13.45 4.53 8.66
CA GLU A 10 -13.08 5.20 7.41
C GLU A 10 -11.66 4.82 6.96
N ILE A 11 -10.67 5.01 7.84
CA ILE A 11 -9.26 4.70 7.53
C ILE A 11 -9.07 3.21 7.22
N LYS A 12 -9.74 2.31 7.94
CA LYS A 12 -9.69 0.87 7.63
C LYS A 12 -10.24 0.57 6.24
N ALA A 13 -11.36 1.16 5.86
CA ALA A 13 -11.94 0.98 4.54
C ALA A 13 -11.01 1.48 3.43
N ILE A 14 -10.26 2.56 3.67
CA ILE A 14 -9.25 3.06 2.72
C ILE A 14 -8.07 2.10 2.60
N VAL A 15 -7.56 1.57 3.71
CA VAL A 15 -6.48 0.56 3.70
C VAL A 15 -6.92 -0.72 2.98
N GLU A 16 -8.15 -1.18 3.22
CA GLU A 16 -8.74 -2.30 2.50
C GLU A 16 -8.85 -2.01 1.00
N ALA A 17 -9.37 -0.83 0.62
CA ALA A 17 -9.44 -0.39 -0.77
C ALA A 17 -8.06 -0.27 -1.43
N TYR A 18 -7.01 0.12 -0.69
CA TYR A 18 -5.63 0.15 -1.20
C TYR A 18 -5.16 -1.24 -1.61
N MET A 19 -5.35 -2.25 -0.75
CA MET A 19 -5.00 -3.63 -1.07
C MET A 19 -5.84 -4.21 -2.21
N GLU A 20 -7.14 -3.92 -2.24
CA GLU A 20 -8.06 -4.36 -3.28
C GLU A 20 -7.70 -3.77 -4.65
N ARG A 21 -7.38 -2.47 -4.72
CA ARG A 21 -7.03 -1.79 -5.98
C ARG A 21 -5.68 -2.22 -6.51
N HIS A 22 -4.69 -2.45 -5.64
CA HIS A 22 -3.46 -3.15 -6.03
C HIS A 22 -3.76 -4.54 -6.59
N THR A 23 -4.56 -5.33 -5.90
CA THR A 23 -4.92 -6.68 -6.37
C THR A 23 -5.65 -6.66 -7.72
N ALA A 24 -6.42 -5.61 -7.99
CA ALA A 24 -7.12 -5.41 -9.26
C ALA A 24 -6.26 -4.79 -10.38
N GLY A 25 -5.03 -4.36 -10.09
CA GLY A 25 -4.19 -3.60 -11.04
C GLY A 25 -4.74 -2.19 -11.35
N ASP A 26 -5.59 -1.64 -10.49
CA ASP A 26 -6.25 -0.34 -10.69
C ASP A 26 -5.35 0.81 -10.20
N VAL A 27 -4.36 1.19 -11.02
CA VAL A 27 -3.42 2.27 -10.69
C VAL A 27 -4.14 3.60 -10.49
N ASP A 28 -5.13 3.93 -11.31
CA ASP A 28 -5.91 5.17 -11.14
C ASP A 28 -6.61 5.20 -9.78
N GLY A 29 -7.29 4.10 -9.44
CA GLY A 29 -7.90 3.96 -8.13
C GLY A 29 -6.89 4.03 -7.00
N ILE A 30 -5.69 3.44 -7.11
CA ILE A 30 -4.66 3.55 -6.06
C ILE A 30 -4.33 5.02 -5.83
N ILE A 31 -4.01 5.76 -6.89
CA ILE A 31 -3.63 7.18 -6.80
C ILE A 31 -4.75 8.04 -6.22
N ASP A 32 -6.01 7.73 -6.53
CA ASP A 32 -7.16 8.42 -5.96
C ASP A 32 -7.27 8.28 -4.44
N LEU A 33 -6.59 7.33 -3.78
CA LEU A 33 -6.54 7.25 -2.31
C LEU A 33 -5.56 8.25 -1.69
N PHE A 34 -4.58 8.74 -2.45
CA PHE A 34 -3.54 9.62 -1.97
C PHE A 34 -3.91 11.09 -2.11
N ALA A 35 -3.39 11.93 -1.20
CA ALA A 35 -3.41 13.37 -1.34
C ALA A 35 -2.53 13.78 -2.53
N VAL A 36 -2.83 14.94 -3.15
CA VAL A 36 -2.14 15.41 -4.36
C VAL A 36 -0.63 15.57 -4.17
N ASP A 37 -0.23 15.94 -2.96
CA ASP A 37 1.14 16.17 -2.50
C ASP A 37 1.66 15.06 -1.58
N ALA A 38 1.02 13.89 -1.58
CA ALA A 38 1.41 12.77 -0.75
C ALA A 38 2.82 12.27 -1.06
N VAL A 39 3.45 11.64 -0.07
CA VAL A 39 4.80 11.07 -0.20
C VAL A 39 4.78 9.60 0.19
N ALA A 40 5.38 8.73 -0.64
CA ALA A 40 5.59 7.33 -0.31
C ALA A 40 7.07 6.96 -0.28
N TYR A 41 7.43 6.12 0.69
CA TYR A 41 8.76 5.51 0.82
C TYR A 41 8.57 3.99 0.77
N ASP A 42 8.96 3.38 -0.36
CA ASP A 42 8.75 1.96 -0.63
C ASP A 42 9.96 1.35 -1.36
N PRO A 43 10.88 0.64 -0.64
CA PRO A 43 10.90 0.47 0.82
C PRO A 43 11.24 1.78 1.56
N VAL A 44 11.03 1.78 2.87
CA VAL A 44 11.11 2.99 3.72
C VAL A 44 12.45 3.76 3.67
N ASP A 45 13.55 3.11 3.29
CA ASP A 45 14.90 3.71 3.19
C ASP A 45 15.28 4.15 1.76
N ALA A 46 14.40 3.98 0.78
CA ALA A 46 14.59 4.45 -0.59
C ALA A 46 14.28 5.95 -0.77
N ASP A 47 14.65 6.49 -1.93
CA ASP A 47 14.25 7.84 -2.32
C ASP A 47 12.71 7.93 -2.43
N PRO A 48 12.09 9.03 -1.96
CA PRO A 48 10.64 9.13 -1.92
C PRO A 48 10.00 9.29 -3.31
N HIS A 49 8.80 8.74 -3.44
CA HIS A 49 7.88 9.02 -4.54
C HIS A 49 6.98 10.20 -4.16
N LEU A 50 7.09 11.30 -4.91
CA LEU A 50 6.50 12.58 -4.57
C LEU A 50 5.26 12.89 -5.41
N GLY A 51 4.15 13.15 -4.72
CA GLY A 51 2.87 13.54 -5.29
C GLY A 51 2.28 12.48 -6.23
N HIS A 52 1.13 12.81 -6.81
CA HIS A 52 0.43 11.89 -7.72
C HIS A 52 1.27 11.46 -8.92
N GLU A 53 2.12 12.33 -9.47
CA GLU A 53 2.99 11.98 -10.60
C GLU A 53 4.03 10.93 -10.22
N GLY A 54 4.77 11.15 -9.12
CA GLY A 54 5.77 10.20 -8.65
C GLY A 54 5.17 8.86 -8.24
N LEU A 55 4.04 8.89 -7.51
CA LEU A 55 3.32 7.69 -7.10
C LEU A 55 2.78 6.91 -8.30
N ARG A 56 2.22 7.60 -9.30
CA ARG A 56 1.70 6.96 -10.52
C ARG A 56 2.80 6.30 -11.32
N SER A 57 3.95 6.97 -11.45
CA SER A 57 5.12 6.38 -12.11
C SER A 57 5.59 5.12 -11.37
N PHE A 58 5.62 5.16 -10.04
CA PHE A 58 6.06 4.04 -9.22
C PHE A 58 5.10 2.85 -9.30
N PHE A 59 3.84 3.03 -8.90
CA PHE A 59 2.86 1.94 -8.88
C PHE A 59 2.54 1.43 -10.28
N GLY A 60 2.48 2.31 -11.28
CA GLY A 60 2.31 1.92 -12.68
C GLY A 60 3.46 1.04 -13.16
N GLY A 61 4.70 1.46 -12.93
CA GLY A 61 5.88 0.67 -13.28
C GLY A 61 5.89 -0.70 -12.58
N THR A 62 5.51 -0.75 -11.30
CA THR A 62 5.39 -2.01 -10.55
C THR A 62 4.38 -2.96 -11.20
N HIS A 63 3.18 -2.47 -11.57
CA HIS A 63 2.15 -3.27 -12.22
C HIS A 63 2.48 -3.66 -13.66
N GLU A 64 3.28 -2.86 -14.38
CA GLU A 64 3.76 -3.19 -15.74
C GLU A 64 4.83 -4.30 -15.75
N MET A 65 5.59 -4.44 -14.66
CA MET A 65 6.68 -5.43 -14.56
C MET A 65 6.21 -6.85 -14.23
N VAL A 66 4.97 -7.03 -13.79
CA VAL A 66 4.45 -8.32 -13.28
C VAL A 66 3.15 -8.68 -13.99
N ASP A 67 2.86 -9.98 -14.12
CA ASP A 67 1.58 -10.44 -14.66
C ASP A 67 0.44 -10.21 -13.67
N SER A 68 0.75 -10.28 -12.38
CA SER A 68 -0.17 -9.91 -11.30
C SER A 68 0.56 -9.55 -10.01
N LEU A 69 -0.08 -8.71 -9.20
CA LEU A 69 0.33 -8.35 -7.85
C LEU A 69 -0.90 -8.48 -6.95
N THR A 70 -0.86 -9.38 -5.97
CA THR A 70 -1.89 -9.55 -4.95
C THR A 70 -1.39 -9.03 -3.61
N LEU A 71 -2.14 -8.14 -2.97
CA LEU A 71 -1.90 -7.75 -1.59
C LEU A 71 -2.90 -8.45 -0.68
N THR A 72 -2.43 -9.00 0.44
CA THR A 72 -3.29 -9.68 1.41
C THR A 72 -2.89 -9.31 2.83
N ALA A 73 -3.84 -8.81 3.61
CA ALA A 73 -3.62 -8.56 5.03
C ALA A 73 -3.31 -9.88 5.76
N THR A 74 -2.21 -9.91 6.51
CA THR A 74 -1.81 -11.07 7.32
C THR A 74 -2.16 -10.91 8.80
N GLY A 75 -2.75 -9.77 9.15
CA GLY A 75 -3.16 -9.43 10.50
C GLY A 75 -4.10 -8.22 10.53
N PRO A 76 -4.48 -7.77 11.73
CA PRO A 76 -5.45 -6.69 11.89
C PRO A 76 -4.86 -5.34 11.50
N ILE A 77 -5.64 -4.54 10.78
CA ILE A 77 -5.36 -3.12 10.56
C ILE A 77 -5.54 -2.37 11.89
N ARG A 78 -4.47 -1.71 12.35
CA ARG A 78 -4.47 -0.87 13.55
C ARG A 78 -4.58 0.59 13.14
N VAL A 79 -5.53 1.29 13.76
CA VAL A 79 -5.76 2.72 13.51
C VAL A 79 -5.84 3.44 14.85
N THR A 80 -5.25 4.64 14.93
CA THR A 80 -5.39 5.56 16.05
C THR A 80 -5.24 6.99 15.54
N GLY A 81 -6.26 7.83 15.75
CA GLY A 81 -6.30 9.16 15.15
C GLY A 81 -6.20 9.06 13.62
N ASP A 82 -5.22 9.75 13.05
CA ASP A 82 -4.96 9.80 11.61
C ASP A 82 -3.86 8.85 11.14
N PHE A 83 -3.53 7.84 11.95
CA PHE A 83 -2.42 6.93 11.69
C PHE A 83 -2.94 5.50 11.54
N ALA A 84 -2.44 4.78 10.55
CA ALA A 84 -2.66 3.34 10.40
C ALA A 84 -1.33 2.58 10.32
N ALA A 85 -1.32 1.36 10.86
CA ALA A 85 -0.25 0.40 10.66
C ALA A 85 -0.85 -1.00 10.46
N PHE A 86 -0.37 -1.75 9.48
CA PHE A 86 -0.94 -3.05 9.15
C PHE A 86 0.09 -3.98 8.50
N PRO A 87 0.10 -5.28 8.87
CA PRO A 87 0.90 -6.27 8.21
C PRO A 87 0.16 -6.85 7.00
N MET A 88 0.88 -7.05 5.90
CA MET A 88 0.38 -7.67 4.68
C MET A 88 1.47 -8.49 4.00
N THR A 89 1.08 -9.30 3.03
CA THR A 89 2.01 -9.94 2.08
C THR A 89 1.71 -9.42 0.68
N ALA A 90 2.75 -9.05 -0.05
CA ALA A 90 2.69 -8.84 -1.48
C ALA A 90 3.14 -10.11 -2.21
N ARG A 91 2.25 -10.69 -3.02
CA ARG A 91 2.58 -11.80 -3.92
C ARG A 91 2.55 -11.30 -5.36
N THR A 92 3.69 -11.36 -6.04
CA THR A 92 3.82 -11.02 -7.46
C THR A 92 4.07 -12.28 -8.28
N VAL A 93 3.51 -12.32 -9.49
CA VAL A 93 3.72 -13.41 -10.47
C VAL A 93 4.29 -12.82 -11.75
N MET A 94 5.33 -13.46 -12.28
CA MET A 94 5.98 -13.10 -13.54
C MET A 94 6.38 -14.37 -14.30
N GLY A 95 5.54 -14.79 -15.25
CA GLY A 95 5.63 -16.09 -15.91
C GLY A 95 5.42 -17.24 -14.92
N GLU A 96 6.38 -18.16 -14.86
CA GLU A 96 6.34 -19.32 -13.95
C GLU A 96 6.86 -19.00 -12.53
N MET A 97 7.40 -17.81 -12.32
CA MET A 97 7.97 -17.37 -11.05
C MET A 97 6.95 -16.62 -10.21
N ALA A 98 6.87 -16.94 -8.92
CA ALA A 98 6.21 -16.09 -7.92
C ALA A 98 7.21 -15.59 -6.88
N LEU A 99 7.05 -14.34 -6.46
CA LEU A 99 7.78 -13.72 -5.37
C LEU A 99 6.80 -13.24 -4.29
N GLU A 100 7.07 -13.59 -3.04
CA GLU A 100 6.30 -13.15 -1.88
C GLU A 100 7.17 -12.36 -0.91
N ILE A 101 6.66 -11.23 -0.44
CA ILE A 101 7.33 -10.37 0.53
C ILE A 101 6.33 -10.01 1.63
N ASP A 102 6.73 -10.18 2.89
CA ASP A 102 5.96 -9.65 4.02
C ASP A 102 6.31 -8.19 4.27
N ILE A 103 5.28 -7.37 4.42
CA ILE A 103 5.38 -5.92 4.51
C ILE A 103 4.61 -5.47 5.75
N ILE A 104 5.14 -4.47 6.45
CA ILE A 104 4.35 -3.64 7.37
C ILE A 104 4.26 -2.26 6.76
N ASP A 105 3.06 -1.84 6.40
CA ASP A 105 2.82 -0.46 5.96
C ASP A 105 2.41 0.40 7.16
N VAL A 106 2.95 1.62 7.18
CA VAL A 106 2.55 2.68 8.10
C VAL A 106 2.10 3.88 7.26
N MET A 107 0.87 4.34 7.50
CA MET A 107 0.24 5.41 6.73
C MET A 107 -0.26 6.54 7.63
N THR A 108 -0.17 7.77 7.14
CA THR A 108 -0.75 8.97 7.75
C THR A 108 -1.83 9.54 6.85
N PHE A 109 -2.97 9.94 7.43
CA PHE A 109 -4.16 10.38 6.72
C PHE A 109 -4.42 11.87 6.94
N GLY A 110 -4.81 12.59 5.88
CA GLY A 110 -5.28 13.96 5.94
C GLY A 110 -6.72 14.05 6.45
N PRO A 111 -7.21 15.25 6.84
CA PRO A 111 -8.57 15.43 7.36
C PRO A 111 -9.67 15.07 6.35
N ASP A 112 -9.35 14.98 5.06
CA ASP A 112 -10.21 14.56 3.95
C ASP A 112 -10.20 13.03 3.72
N GLY A 113 -9.51 12.28 4.59
CA GLY A 113 -9.37 10.83 4.49
C GLY A 113 -8.32 10.37 3.46
N LYS A 114 -7.57 11.28 2.83
CA LYS A 114 -6.54 10.90 1.86
C LYS A 114 -5.24 10.49 2.53
N ILE A 115 -4.52 9.54 1.94
CA ILE A 115 -3.18 9.15 2.40
C ILE A 115 -2.21 10.29 2.08
N THR A 116 -1.55 10.84 3.10
CA THR A 116 -0.57 11.93 2.98
C THR A 116 0.87 11.42 3.04
N GLU A 117 1.10 10.33 3.79
CA GLU A 117 2.39 9.66 3.86
C GLU A 117 2.18 8.15 3.90
N MET A 118 3.01 7.40 3.17
CA MET A 118 3.09 5.94 3.23
C MET A 118 4.55 5.51 3.43
N LYS A 119 4.78 4.57 4.34
CA LYS A 119 6.09 3.94 4.58
C LYS A 119 5.93 2.43 4.57
N ALA A 120 6.58 1.77 3.63
CA ALA A 120 6.57 0.31 3.51
C ALA A 120 7.85 -0.28 4.13
N TYR A 121 7.68 -1.07 5.18
CA TYR A 121 8.79 -1.74 5.86
C TYR A 121 8.90 -3.19 5.35
N TRP A 122 9.87 -3.41 4.47
CA TRP A 122 10.23 -4.73 3.95
C TRP A 122 11.67 -4.72 3.42
N ASN A 123 12.22 -5.90 3.13
CA ASN A 123 13.53 -6.03 2.49
C ASN A 123 13.51 -7.19 1.48
N MET A 124 14.16 -7.01 0.34
CA MET A 124 14.30 -8.07 -0.67
C MET A 124 15.06 -9.30 -0.13
N ALA A 125 15.89 -9.14 0.90
CA ALA A 125 16.55 -10.24 1.58
C ALA A 125 15.57 -11.20 2.29
N ASP A 126 14.38 -10.72 2.65
CA ASP A 126 13.33 -11.52 3.29
C ASP A 126 12.32 -12.10 2.28
N ALA A 127 12.52 -11.82 0.98
CA ALA A 127 11.65 -12.29 -0.07
C ALA A 127 11.73 -13.81 -0.24
N ARG A 128 10.57 -14.42 -0.48
CA ARG A 128 10.42 -15.86 -0.66
C ARG A 128 9.98 -16.15 -2.08
N THR A 129 10.63 -17.11 -2.73
CA THR A 129 10.24 -17.56 -4.06
C THR A 129 9.24 -18.72 -3.96
N GLY A 130 8.19 -18.66 -4.76
CA GLY A 130 7.24 -19.75 -4.96
C GLY A 130 7.09 -20.10 -6.44
N SER A 131 6.37 -21.18 -6.73
CA SER A 131 5.79 -21.38 -8.05
C SER A 131 4.55 -20.51 -8.21
N ALA A 132 4.31 -20.01 -9.43
CA ALA A 132 3.12 -19.24 -9.82
C ALA A 132 1.82 -19.91 -9.35
#